data_AF-A0AAD4I0R8-F1
#
_entry.id   AF-A0AAD4I0R8-F1
#
_cell.length_a   1.000
_cell.length_b   1.000
_cell.length_c   1.000
_cell.angle_alpha   90.00
_cell.angle_beta   90.00
_cell.angle_gamma   90.00
#
_symmetry.space_group_name_H-M   'P 1'
#
loop_
_entity.id
_entity.type
_entity.pdbx_description
1 polymer ?
#
loop_
_entity_poly.entity_id
_entity_poly.type
_entity_poly.pdbx_seq_one_letter_code
_entity_poly.pdbx_strand_id
1 'polypeptide(L)'
;MPCRYYSPAHLDDLEEAATQATPDQQREALQVMADIFNAHQLPYGLMGGMNFYLRGSGRTTDDAERAVTGTQSLQATFDLLNEEECVTRPRNKMSWLGGVARTFVRVGHQEVQIDLKWQRSEGHGMPQDLNATTELVQIVGGGRSGVRFMKVGSLVEAKSQSYGRGKLGDYADLLFACKHPQYSKEVKAVTNQVRQEKKNLFLQEVLDSDPNEGDIIRLSPSFTTQAGLIASGGATQEIGTKGSEPGVPKLISTCLAGTELFAANGTNATSFPIGIPRQQYDGGYTTLHALGLGSNSTYLNALVAARQIPSRVWSIFWGRMWTGSPSTDMDGSLVLGGYDKEKVLGTNITQPLDYSEETGCWTGMKVTVSNLMVNFRNGTETSIMSSNSAVKCCIVPQRQLLWEGPADVLSRFEVVTGLWERNMSFGLHRDARVINMTGVAQPFFDGDVTFILSSGLRVRIPNNQFIVPHVDFLDTGARTVNQSQKEILMSPVASNPATLGRYFFTSAYLMVDYDAQTFTLWQANPSKKSTLTPVAQLQELQLGVPPHLLYSQC
;
A
#
# COMPACT_ATOMS: atom_id res chain seq x y z
N MET A 1 -29.32 -49.20 -24.13
CA MET A 1 -30.10 -48.17 -24.88
C MET A 1 -29.10 -47.19 -25.51
N PRO A 2 -29.36 -46.53 -26.65
CA PRO A 2 -28.33 -45.70 -27.27
C PRO A 2 -27.97 -44.51 -26.38
N CYS A 3 -26.68 -44.18 -26.37
CA CYS A 3 -26.12 -42.98 -25.75
C CYS A 3 -26.97 -41.73 -26.03
N ARG A 4 -27.25 -40.92 -25.01
CA ARG A 4 -28.07 -39.72 -25.15
C ARG A 4 -27.19 -38.55 -25.60
N TYR A 5 -27.32 -38.18 -26.86
CA TYR A 5 -26.76 -36.94 -27.37
C TYR A 5 -27.85 -35.88 -27.46
N TYR A 6 -27.55 -34.65 -27.05
CA TYR A 6 -28.43 -33.51 -27.30
C TYR A 6 -27.94 -32.71 -28.51
N SER A 7 -28.90 -32.20 -29.29
CA SER A 7 -28.65 -31.18 -30.30
C SER A 7 -28.79 -29.80 -29.66
N PRO A 8 -28.26 -28.71 -30.26
CA PRO A 8 -28.48 -27.37 -29.74
C PRO A 8 -29.97 -27.03 -29.49
N ALA A 9 -30.89 -27.60 -30.28
CA ALA A 9 -32.33 -27.40 -30.11
C ALA A 9 -32.94 -28.08 -28.88
N HIS A 10 -32.22 -29.01 -28.23
CA HIS A 10 -32.66 -29.67 -26.99
C HIS A 10 -31.91 -29.15 -25.76
N LEU A 11 -30.99 -28.19 -25.93
CA LEU A 11 -30.17 -27.71 -24.83
C LEU A 11 -31.03 -26.95 -23.82
N ASP A 12 -31.87 -26.03 -24.31
CA ASP A 12 -32.74 -25.22 -23.47
C ASP A 12 -33.69 -26.08 -22.61
N ASP A 13 -34.30 -27.13 -23.19
CA ASP A 13 -35.18 -28.06 -22.47
C ASP A 13 -34.43 -28.81 -21.34
N LEU A 14 -33.17 -29.19 -21.59
CA LEU A 14 -32.34 -29.88 -20.60
C LEU A 14 -31.88 -28.94 -19.49
N GLU A 15 -31.56 -27.69 -19.82
CA GLU A 15 -31.23 -26.64 -18.86
C GLU A 15 -32.43 -26.32 -17.98
N GLU A 16 -33.60 -26.10 -18.57
CA GLU A 16 -34.85 -25.87 -17.85
C GLU A 16 -35.16 -27.05 -16.91
N ALA A 17 -35.08 -28.28 -17.42
CA ALA A 17 -35.24 -29.46 -16.57
C ALA A 17 -34.22 -29.45 -15.41
N ALA A 18 -32.95 -29.17 -15.68
CA ALA A 18 -31.89 -29.16 -14.69
C ALA A 18 -32.06 -28.12 -13.58
N THR A 19 -32.69 -26.96 -13.85
CA THR A 19 -33.00 -25.97 -12.81
C THR A 19 -33.89 -26.50 -11.68
N GLN A 20 -34.62 -27.59 -11.93
CA GLN A 20 -35.49 -28.22 -10.93
C GLN A 20 -34.76 -29.25 -10.06
N ALA A 21 -33.47 -29.50 -10.32
CA ALA A 21 -32.69 -30.46 -9.56
C ALA A 21 -32.46 -29.98 -8.11
N THR A 22 -32.79 -30.85 -7.16
CA THR A 22 -32.50 -30.63 -5.75
C THR A 22 -31.02 -30.83 -5.43
N PRO A 23 -30.51 -30.28 -4.31
CA PRO A 23 -29.11 -30.50 -3.91
C PRO A 23 -28.74 -31.97 -3.70
N ASP A 24 -29.68 -32.82 -3.29
CA ASP A 24 -29.44 -34.27 -3.14
C ASP A 24 -29.32 -34.96 -4.49
N GLN A 25 -30.12 -34.56 -5.49
CA GLN A 25 -29.97 -35.03 -6.87
C GLN A 25 -28.64 -34.55 -7.47
N GLN A 26 -28.23 -33.31 -7.19
CA GLN A 26 -26.91 -32.80 -7.59
C GLN A 26 -25.76 -33.58 -6.93
N ARG A 27 -25.88 -33.91 -5.65
CA ARG A 27 -24.91 -34.74 -4.92
C ARG A 27 -24.80 -36.14 -5.52
N GLU A 28 -25.92 -36.76 -5.89
CA GLU A 28 -25.93 -38.07 -6.53
C GLU A 28 -25.34 -38.03 -7.95
N ALA A 29 -25.70 -37.03 -8.75
CA ALA A 29 -25.12 -36.81 -10.08
C ALA A 29 -23.60 -36.58 -10.01
N LEU A 30 -23.13 -35.81 -9.02
CA LEU A 30 -21.72 -35.65 -8.74
C LEU A 30 -21.06 -36.98 -8.37
N GLN A 31 -21.72 -37.81 -7.58
CA GLN A 31 -21.18 -39.12 -7.23
C GLN A 31 -21.02 -40.02 -8.47
N VAL A 32 -22.00 -40.03 -9.37
CA VAL A 32 -21.92 -40.76 -10.65
C VAL A 32 -20.70 -40.31 -11.46
N MET A 33 -20.54 -39.00 -11.68
CA MET A 33 -19.38 -38.47 -12.41
C MET A 33 -18.04 -38.75 -11.71
N ALA A 34 -18.02 -38.76 -10.38
CA ALA A 34 -16.82 -39.07 -9.61
C ALA A 34 -16.42 -40.54 -9.74
N ASP A 35 -17.38 -41.47 -9.68
CA ASP A 35 -17.12 -42.90 -9.87
C ASP A 35 -16.53 -43.15 -11.26
N ILE A 36 -17.10 -42.54 -12.29
CA ILE A 36 -16.61 -42.58 -13.67
C ILE A 36 -15.17 -42.05 -13.76
N PHE A 37 -14.90 -40.84 -13.29
CA PHE A 37 -13.55 -40.25 -13.39
C PHE A 37 -12.50 -40.99 -12.55
N ASN A 38 -12.88 -41.49 -11.37
CA ASN A 38 -11.99 -42.25 -10.50
C ASN A 38 -11.63 -43.61 -11.13
N ALA A 39 -12.59 -44.31 -11.74
CA ALA A 39 -12.36 -45.60 -12.40
C ALA A 39 -11.32 -45.51 -13.52
N HIS A 40 -11.24 -44.36 -14.18
CA HIS A 40 -10.30 -44.10 -15.28
C HIS A 40 -9.14 -43.18 -14.90
N GLN A 41 -8.94 -42.91 -13.61
CA GLN A 41 -7.83 -42.09 -13.09
C GLN A 41 -7.74 -40.69 -13.73
N LEU A 42 -8.89 -40.11 -14.12
CA LEU A 42 -8.92 -38.75 -14.67
C LEU A 42 -8.76 -37.72 -13.54
N PRO A 43 -7.81 -36.78 -13.63
CA PRO A 43 -7.73 -35.66 -12.68
C PRO A 43 -8.93 -34.72 -12.83
N TYR A 44 -9.65 -34.51 -11.73
CA TYR A 44 -10.76 -33.57 -11.68
C TYR A 44 -10.86 -32.92 -10.30
N GLY A 45 -11.57 -31.79 -10.24
CA GLY A 45 -11.95 -31.13 -8.99
C GLY A 45 -13.33 -30.48 -9.12
N LEU A 46 -14.25 -30.82 -8.21
CA LEU A 46 -15.50 -30.10 -8.02
C LEU A 46 -15.18 -28.63 -7.70
N MET A 47 -15.83 -27.70 -8.38
CA MET A 47 -15.68 -26.26 -8.18
C MET A 47 -17.04 -25.55 -8.17
N GLY A 48 -17.02 -24.21 -8.16
CA GLY A 48 -18.23 -23.41 -8.23
C GLY A 48 -19.08 -23.46 -6.96
N GLY A 49 -20.37 -23.18 -7.11
CA GLY A 49 -21.31 -23.05 -5.99
C GLY A 49 -21.52 -24.34 -5.21
N MET A 50 -21.64 -25.47 -5.91
CA MET A 50 -21.93 -26.75 -5.27
C MET A 50 -20.80 -27.22 -4.35
N ASN A 51 -19.55 -26.84 -4.62
CA ASN A 51 -18.44 -27.08 -3.69
C ASN A 51 -18.67 -26.33 -2.36
N PHE A 52 -19.00 -25.03 -2.43
CA PHE A 52 -19.30 -24.23 -1.24
C PHE A 52 -20.56 -24.71 -0.51
N TYR A 53 -21.61 -25.10 -1.24
CA TYR A 53 -22.83 -25.66 -0.66
C TYR A 53 -22.54 -26.90 0.18
N LEU A 54 -21.80 -27.86 -0.38
CA LEU A 54 -21.43 -29.10 0.31
C LEU A 54 -20.45 -28.86 1.48
N ARG A 55 -19.82 -27.68 1.53
CA ARG A 55 -19.03 -27.19 2.68
C ARG A 55 -19.84 -26.41 3.70
N GLY A 56 -21.14 -26.21 3.49
CA GLY A 56 -22.05 -25.57 4.43
C GLY A 56 -22.37 -24.10 4.13
N SER A 57 -22.14 -23.60 2.91
CA SER A 57 -22.52 -22.22 2.57
C SER A 57 -24.04 -21.99 2.56
N GLY A 58 -24.83 -23.06 2.42
CA GLY A 58 -26.29 -23.00 2.30
C GLY A 58 -26.81 -22.46 0.96
N ARG A 59 -25.92 -21.96 0.09
CA ARG A 59 -26.29 -21.42 -1.23
C ARG A 59 -26.51 -22.52 -2.24
N THR A 60 -27.72 -22.66 -2.76
CA THR A 60 -28.01 -23.57 -3.87
C THR A 60 -27.50 -22.98 -5.20
N THR A 61 -27.34 -23.85 -6.19
CA THR A 61 -26.89 -23.51 -7.54
C THR A 61 -27.67 -24.39 -8.52
N ASP A 62 -27.89 -23.95 -9.75
CA ASP A 62 -28.69 -24.72 -10.71
C ASP A 62 -27.84 -25.79 -11.41
N ASP A 63 -26.51 -25.66 -11.31
CA ASP A 63 -25.52 -26.51 -11.96
C ASP A 63 -24.36 -26.88 -11.01
N ALA A 64 -23.65 -27.96 -11.33
CA ALA A 64 -22.39 -28.29 -10.67
C ALA A 64 -21.22 -28.13 -11.64
N GLU A 65 -20.15 -27.47 -11.20
CA GLU A 65 -18.98 -27.21 -12.03
C GLU A 65 -17.85 -28.18 -11.69
N ARG A 66 -17.16 -28.75 -12.68
CA ARG A 66 -15.97 -29.57 -12.48
C ARG A 66 -14.81 -29.08 -13.32
N ALA A 67 -13.70 -28.76 -12.66
CA ALA A 67 -12.43 -28.62 -13.33
C ALA A 67 -11.94 -30.00 -13.78
N VAL A 68 -11.48 -30.10 -15.02
CA VAL A 68 -10.84 -31.30 -15.58
C VAL A 68 -9.50 -30.92 -16.20
N THR A 69 -8.46 -31.71 -15.94
CA THR A 69 -7.11 -31.52 -16.50
C THR A 69 -6.51 -32.84 -16.97
N GLY A 70 -5.52 -32.75 -17.87
CA GLY A 70 -4.76 -33.92 -18.33
C GLY A 70 -3.96 -33.65 -19.60
N THR A 71 -3.01 -34.53 -19.89
CA THR A 71 -2.34 -34.62 -21.21
C THR A 71 -3.27 -35.15 -22.29
N GLN A 72 -4.35 -35.83 -21.89
CA GLN A 72 -5.42 -36.24 -22.77
C GLN A 72 -6.33 -35.03 -23.04
N SER A 73 -6.60 -34.75 -24.31
CA SER A 73 -7.54 -33.69 -24.70
C SER A 73 -8.90 -33.91 -24.03
N LEU A 74 -9.65 -32.85 -23.77
CA LEU A 74 -11.06 -32.88 -23.33
C LEU A 74 -11.92 -33.91 -24.10
N GLN A 75 -11.58 -34.19 -25.37
CA GLN A 75 -12.15 -35.27 -26.17
C GLN A 75 -12.08 -36.65 -25.50
N ALA A 76 -10.95 -37.01 -24.87
CA ALA A 76 -10.81 -38.28 -24.17
C ALA A 76 -11.75 -38.39 -22.97
N THR A 77 -11.99 -37.27 -22.26
CA THR A 77 -13.00 -37.20 -21.21
C THR A 77 -14.40 -37.47 -21.79
N PHE A 78 -14.71 -36.96 -22.98
CA PHE A 78 -15.98 -37.22 -23.65
C PHE A 78 -16.11 -38.64 -24.20
N ASP A 79 -15.03 -39.20 -24.73
CA ASP A 79 -15.01 -40.57 -25.23
C ASP A 79 -15.28 -41.56 -24.11
N LEU A 80 -14.78 -41.25 -22.91
CA LEU A 80 -15.07 -41.99 -21.70
C LEU A 80 -16.53 -41.83 -21.25
N LEU A 81 -17.06 -40.61 -21.28
CA LEU A 81 -18.50 -40.41 -21.05
C LEU A 81 -19.35 -41.05 -22.14
N ASN A 82 -18.76 -41.53 -23.26
CA ASN A 82 -19.57 -42.10 -24.32
C ASN A 82 -20.28 -43.37 -23.89
N GLU A 83 -19.66 -44.13 -23.01
CA GLU A 83 -20.10 -45.46 -22.58
C GLU A 83 -21.20 -45.38 -21.50
N GLU A 84 -21.48 -44.18 -20.98
CA GLU A 84 -22.37 -43.95 -19.86
C GLU A 84 -23.81 -43.63 -20.30
N GLU A 85 -24.75 -44.56 -20.08
CA GLU A 85 -26.15 -44.40 -20.48
C GLU A 85 -26.89 -43.30 -19.70
N CYS A 86 -26.42 -42.96 -18.51
CA CYS A 86 -27.00 -41.94 -17.63
C CYS A 86 -26.49 -40.52 -17.92
N VAL A 87 -25.54 -40.34 -18.85
CA VAL A 87 -24.94 -39.04 -19.17
C VAL A 87 -25.36 -38.58 -20.56
N THR A 88 -26.18 -37.52 -20.59
CA THR A 88 -26.54 -36.79 -21.81
C THR A 88 -25.50 -35.71 -22.11
N ARG A 89 -25.04 -35.63 -23.37
CA ARG A 89 -23.90 -34.79 -23.77
C ARG A 89 -24.07 -34.20 -25.18
N PRO A 90 -23.33 -33.14 -25.56
CA PRO A 90 -23.51 -32.52 -26.87
C PRO A 90 -23.13 -33.47 -28.01
N ARG A 91 -23.91 -33.46 -29.10
CA ARG A 91 -23.68 -34.32 -30.28
C ARG A 91 -22.44 -33.92 -31.08
N ASN A 92 -22.11 -32.62 -31.13
CA ASN A 92 -21.06 -32.09 -32.02
C ASN A 92 -19.93 -31.43 -31.23
N LYS A 93 -18.71 -31.53 -31.80
CA LYS A 93 -17.47 -30.93 -31.31
C LYS A 93 -17.44 -29.39 -31.25
N MET A 94 -18.51 -28.67 -31.61
CA MET A 94 -18.49 -27.21 -31.81
C MET A 94 -19.43 -26.40 -30.90
N SER A 95 -20.19 -27.00 -29.99
CA SER A 95 -21.04 -26.27 -29.05
C SER A 95 -20.27 -25.74 -27.81
N TRP A 96 -19.03 -25.30 -28.01
CA TRP A 96 -18.14 -24.77 -26.98
C TRP A 96 -18.11 -23.25 -27.03
N LEU A 97 -18.95 -22.61 -26.21
CA LEU A 97 -18.77 -21.19 -25.93
C LEU A 97 -17.83 -21.07 -24.73
N GLY A 98 -16.59 -20.62 -24.98
CA GLY A 98 -15.64 -20.23 -23.92
C GLY A 98 -14.95 -21.36 -23.15
N GLY A 99 -14.91 -22.60 -23.67
CA GLY A 99 -14.16 -23.70 -23.04
C GLY A 99 -14.89 -24.46 -21.92
N VAL A 100 -16.22 -24.38 -21.90
CA VAL A 100 -17.08 -25.12 -20.97
C VAL A 100 -17.88 -26.19 -21.73
N ALA A 101 -17.92 -27.41 -21.19
CA ALA A 101 -18.74 -28.52 -21.69
C ALA A 101 -19.94 -28.72 -20.79
N ARG A 102 -21.15 -28.53 -21.32
CA ARG A 102 -22.38 -28.81 -20.56
C ARG A 102 -22.80 -30.25 -20.74
N THR A 103 -22.86 -31.00 -19.65
CA THR A 103 -23.34 -32.38 -19.60
C THR A 103 -24.53 -32.48 -18.66
N PHE A 104 -25.41 -33.46 -18.86
CA PHE A 104 -26.56 -33.70 -17.99
C PHE A 104 -26.51 -35.13 -17.48
N VAL A 105 -26.58 -35.31 -16.17
CA VAL A 105 -26.59 -36.62 -15.53
C VAL A 105 -28.00 -36.89 -15.03
N ARG A 106 -28.55 -38.03 -15.42
CA ARG A 106 -29.87 -38.42 -14.98
C ARG A 106 -29.82 -39.09 -13.62
N VAL A 107 -30.57 -38.52 -12.67
CA VAL A 107 -30.80 -39.08 -11.33
C VAL A 107 -32.29 -39.34 -11.15
N GLY A 108 -32.69 -40.61 -11.19
CA GLY A 108 -34.10 -40.99 -11.26
C GLY A 108 -34.77 -40.44 -12.53
N HIS A 109 -35.75 -39.55 -12.36
CA HIS A 109 -36.44 -38.86 -13.45
C HIS A 109 -35.93 -37.43 -13.70
N GLN A 110 -34.93 -36.99 -12.95
CA GLN A 110 -34.41 -35.62 -12.98
C GLN A 110 -33.11 -35.55 -13.80
N GLU A 111 -32.99 -34.55 -14.67
CA GLU A 111 -31.71 -34.19 -15.30
C GLU A 111 -30.95 -33.24 -14.37
N VAL A 112 -29.64 -33.42 -14.25
CA VAL A 112 -28.78 -32.55 -13.44
C VAL A 112 -27.64 -32.03 -14.30
N GLN A 113 -27.51 -30.71 -14.42
CA GLN A 113 -26.45 -30.09 -15.19
C GLN A 113 -25.09 -30.20 -14.49
N ILE A 114 -24.09 -30.67 -15.22
CA ILE A 114 -22.69 -30.67 -14.83
C ILE A 114 -21.85 -29.99 -15.93
N ASP A 115 -21.28 -28.84 -15.58
CA ASP A 115 -20.41 -28.05 -16.45
C ASP A 115 -18.95 -28.47 -16.25
N LEU A 116 -18.35 -29.09 -17.28
CA LEU A 116 -16.95 -29.47 -17.31
C LEU A 116 -16.11 -28.30 -17.83
N LYS A 117 -15.24 -27.76 -16.98
CA LYS A 117 -14.36 -26.63 -17.28
C LYS A 117 -12.94 -27.12 -17.53
N TRP A 118 -12.43 -26.85 -18.73
CA TRP A 118 -11.06 -27.21 -19.11
C TRP A 118 -10.07 -26.15 -18.64
N GLN A 119 -8.89 -26.54 -18.15
CA GLN A 119 -7.86 -25.63 -17.57
C GLN A 119 -7.54 -24.34 -18.34
N ARG A 120 -7.78 -24.30 -19.65
CA ARG A 120 -7.55 -23.14 -20.53
C ARG A 120 -8.82 -22.34 -20.86
N SER A 121 -9.96 -22.66 -20.25
CA SER A 121 -11.20 -21.91 -20.46
C SER A 121 -11.04 -20.49 -19.92
N GLU A 122 -11.45 -19.52 -20.72
CA GLU A 122 -11.22 -18.11 -20.42
C GLU A 122 -11.96 -17.70 -19.14
N GLY A 123 -11.25 -16.99 -18.25
CA GLY A 123 -11.85 -16.31 -17.09
C GLY A 123 -11.99 -17.14 -15.80
N HIS A 124 -11.49 -18.38 -15.76
CA HIS A 124 -11.42 -19.17 -14.53
C HIS A 124 -9.97 -19.62 -14.33
N GLY A 125 -9.24 -18.98 -13.41
CA GLY A 125 -7.87 -19.34 -13.06
C GLY A 125 -7.78 -20.70 -12.40
N MET A 126 -7.90 -21.76 -13.19
CA MET A 126 -7.82 -23.13 -12.71
C MET A 126 -6.37 -23.51 -12.41
N PRO A 127 -6.11 -24.22 -11.30
CA PRO A 127 -4.78 -24.72 -10.98
C PRO A 127 -4.22 -25.63 -12.08
N GLN A 128 -2.89 -25.62 -12.22
CA GLN A 128 -2.22 -26.51 -13.19
C GLN A 128 -2.21 -27.97 -12.77
N ASP A 129 -2.16 -28.24 -11.46
CA ASP A 129 -2.12 -29.57 -10.90
C ASP A 129 -3.36 -29.81 -10.02
N LEU A 130 -4.43 -30.35 -10.62
CA LEU A 130 -5.65 -30.68 -9.89
C LEU A 130 -5.43 -31.75 -8.82
N ASN A 131 -4.44 -32.64 -8.96
CA ASN A 131 -4.19 -33.64 -7.94
C ASN A 131 -3.62 -32.99 -6.66
N ALA A 132 -2.76 -31.98 -6.80
CA ALA A 132 -2.22 -31.23 -5.68
C ALA A 132 -3.25 -30.26 -5.05
N THR A 133 -4.18 -29.72 -5.84
CA THR A 133 -5.15 -28.72 -5.40
C THR A 133 -6.54 -29.28 -5.07
N THR A 134 -6.69 -30.60 -5.02
CA THR A 134 -7.95 -31.25 -4.61
C THR A 134 -7.79 -32.06 -3.33
N GLU A 135 -8.90 -32.33 -2.67
CA GLU A 135 -9.03 -33.22 -1.54
C GLU A 135 -10.20 -34.18 -1.75
N LEU A 136 -10.09 -35.40 -1.24
CA LEU A 136 -11.13 -36.41 -1.40
C LEU A 136 -12.18 -36.27 -0.29
N VAL A 137 -13.44 -36.04 -0.67
CA VAL A 137 -14.55 -35.84 0.27
C VAL A 137 -15.64 -36.87 0.01
N GLN A 138 -16.11 -37.52 1.07
CA GLN A 138 -17.24 -38.44 1.00
C GLN A 138 -18.55 -37.65 1.07
N ILE A 139 -19.32 -37.65 -0.02
CA ILE A 139 -20.59 -36.91 -0.09
C ILE A 139 -21.82 -37.82 -0.09
N VAL A 140 -21.68 -39.10 -0.46
CA VAL A 140 -22.73 -40.12 -0.36
C VAL A 140 -22.23 -41.27 0.51
N GLY A 141 -23.11 -41.84 1.35
CA GLY A 141 -22.79 -43.02 2.16
C GLY A 141 -22.64 -44.31 1.33
N GLY A 142 -22.28 -45.42 1.98
CA GLY A 142 -22.33 -46.75 1.35
C GLY A 142 -21.07 -47.20 0.59
N GLY A 143 -19.89 -46.67 0.94
CA GLY A 143 -18.61 -47.18 0.43
C GLY A 143 -18.27 -46.79 -1.01
N ARG A 144 -18.96 -45.81 -1.59
CA ARG A 144 -18.65 -45.27 -2.93
C ARG A 144 -17.34 -44.49 -2.92
N SER A 145 -16.79 -44.26 -4.11
CA SER A 145 -15.55 -43.51 -4.26
C SER A 145 -15.76 -42.07 -3.79
N GLY A 146 -14.78 -41.45 -3.12
CA GLY A 146 -14.94 -40.06 -2.72
C GLY A 146 -14.95 -39.11 -3.94
N VAL A 147 -15.51 -37.92 -3.75
CA VAL A 147 -15.49 -36.86 -4.76
C VAL A 147 -14.30 -35.95 -4.50
N ARG A 148 -13.50 -35.67 -5.54
CA ARG A 148 -12.39 -34.71 -5.43
C ARG A 148 -12.93 -33.28 -5.40
N PHE A 149 -12.83 -32.63 -4.25
CA PHE A 149 -13.17 -31.23 -4.06
C PHE A 149 -11.94 -30.38 -4.32
N MET A 150 -12.08 -29.28 -5.06
CA MET A 150 -11.05 -28.25 -5.07
C MET A 150 -10.89 -27.70 -3.65
N LYS A 151 -9.64 -27.53 -3.20
CA LYS A 151 -9.29 -26.93 -1.89
C LYS A 151 -9.77 -25.48 -1.86
N VAL A 152 -10.09 -24.97 -0.67
CA VAL A 152 -10.74 -23.66 -0.54
C VAL A 152 -9.85 -22.52 -1.03
N GLY A 153 -8.54 -22.59 -0.79
CA GLY A 153 -7.59 -21.62 -1.37
C GLY A 153 -7.71 -21.48 -2.89
N SER A 154 -7.71 -22.61 -3.62
CA SER A 154 -7.83 -22.61 -5.08
C SER A 154 -9.22 -22.18 -5.58
N LEU A 155 -10.29 -22.51 -4.83
CA LEU A 155 -11.64 -22.03 -5.13
C LEU A 155 -11.74 -20.51 -5.00
N VAL A 156 -11.20 -19.95 -3.93
CA VAL A 156 -11.20 -18.51 -3.67
C VAL A 156 -10.41 -17.78 -4.74
N GLU A 157 -9.26 -18.31 -5.16
CA GLU A 157 -8.49 -17.74 -6.27
C GLU A 157 -9.33 -17.74 -7.57
N ALA A 158 -9.89 -18.89 -7.95
CA ALA A 158 -10.70 -19.01 -9.15
C ALA A 158 -11.94 -18.09 -9.14
N LYS A 159 -12.62 -17.98 -8.00
CA LYS A 159 -13.78 -17.10 -7.80
C LYS A 159 -13.38 -15.63 -7.79
N SER A 160 -12.26 -15.26 -7.19
CA SER A 160 -11.76 -13.89 -7.18
C SER A 160 -11.41 -13.39 -8.58
N GLN A 161 -10.98 -14.29 -9.47
CA GLN A 161 -10.74 -13.96 -10.87
C GLN A 161 -12.04 -13.79 -11.68
N SER A 162 -13.08 -14.58 -11.38
CA SER A 162 -14.40 -14.37 -11.99
C SER A 162 -15.15 -13.17 -11.42
N TYR A 163 -14.77 -12.73 -10.22
CA TYR A 163 -15.35 -11.60 -9.51
C TYR A 163 -15.25 -10.29 -10.31
N GLY A 164 -16.33 -9.51 -10.31
CA GLY A 164 -16.49 -8.33 -11.17
C GLY A 164 -17.27 -8.59 -12.47
N ARG A 165 -17.72 -9.83 -12.72
CA ARG A 165 -18.73 -10.16 -13.74
C ARG A 165 -20.18 -9.96 -13.27
N GLY A 166 -20.39 -9.39 -12.07
CA GLY A 166 -21.72 -9.06 -11.53
C GLY A 166 -22.56 -10.25 -11.06
N LYS A 167 -21.95 -11.42 -10.81
CA LYS A 167 -22.68 -12.59 -10.29
C LYS A 167 -22.77 -12.55 -8.76
N LEU A 168 -23.95 -12.25 -8.22
CA LEU A 168 -24.23 -12.25 -6.77
C LEU A 168 -23.82 -13.55 -6.06
N GLY A 169 -23.88 -14.69 -6.75
CA GLY A 169 -23.45 -15.97 -6.21
C GLY A 169 -21.95 -16.05 -5.89
N ASP A 170 -21.09 -15.35 -6.63
CA ASP A 170 -19.65 -15.32 -6.37
C ASP A 170 -19.34 -14.50 -5.09
N TYR A 171 -20.08 -13.42 -4.84
CA TYR A 171 -20.00 -12.63 -3.61
C TYR A 171 -20.34 -13.48 -2.38
N ALA A 172 -21.47 -14.18 -2.41
CA ALA A 172 -21.91 -15.03 -1.29
C ALA A 172 -20.90 -16.16 -0.99
N ASP A 173 -20.33 -16.79 -2.02
CA ASP A 173 -19.31 -17.83 -1.87
C ASP A 173 -18.02 -17.31 -1.21
N LEU A 174 -17.51 -16.16 -1.68
CA LEU A 174 -16.31 -15.53 -1.14
C LEU A 174 -16.54 -15.04 0.30
N LEU A 175 -17.72 -14.48 0.57
CA LEU A 175 -18.11 -14.04 1.91
C LEU A 175 -18.16 -15.22 2.90
N PHE A 176 -18.77 -16.33 2.49
CA PHE A 176 -18.78 -17.57 3.28
C PHE A 176 -17.36 -18.05 3.57
N ALA A 177 -16.49 -18.13 2.56
CA ALA A 177 -15.11 -18.58 2.73
C ALA A 177 -14.33 -17.70 3.72
N CYS A 178 -14.51 -16.37 3.63
CA CYS A 178 -13.88 -15.41 4.53
C CYS A 178 -14.37 -15.53 5.98
N LYS A 179 -15.66 -15.81 6.19
CA LYS A 179 -16.27 -15.91 7.54
C LYS A 179 -16.08 -17.28 8.19
N HIS A 180 -15.90 -18.33 7.40
CA HIS A 180 -15.85 -19.69 7.94
C HIS A 180 -14.59 -19.91 8.79
N PRO A 181 -14.69 -20.36 10.07
CA PRO A 181 -13.54 -20.47 10.97
C PRO A 181 -12.38 -21.31 10.44
N GLN A 182 -12.70 -22.38 9.71
CA GLN A 182 -11.70 -23.28 9.11
C GLN A 182 -11.06 -22.66 7.85
N TYR A 183 -11.83 -21.97 7.02
CA TYR A 183 -11.40 -21.56 5.69
C TYR A 183 -10.74 -20.18 5.67
N SER A 184 -11.07 -19.30 6.61
CA SER A 184 -10.51 -17.95 6.72
C SER A 184 -8.98 -17.93 6.72
N LYS A 185 -8.32 -18.94 7.31
CA LYS A 185 -6.86 -19.11 7.29
C LYS A 185 -6.32 -19.44 5.91
N GLU A 186 -6.98 -20.32 5.16
CA GLU A 186 -6.62 -20.66 3.79
C GLU A 186 -6.84 -19.49 2.84
N VAL A 187 -7.97 -18.78 2.99
CA VAL A 187 -8.27 -17.54 2.26
C VAL A 187 -7.14 -16.53 2.46
N LYS A 188 -6.72 -16.31 3.72
CA LYS A 188 -5.59 -15.44 4.05
C LYS A 188 -4.30 -15.81 3.32
N ALA A 189 -3.98 -17.10 3.24
CA ALA A 189 -2.77 -17.59 2.59
C ALA A 189 -2.77 -17.32 1.06
N VAL A 190 -3.91 -17.46 0.39
CA VAL A 190 -4.03 -17.24 -1.06
C VAL A 190 -4.32 -15.79 -1.44
N THR A 191 -4.70 -14.95 -0.47
CA THR A 191 -5.04 -13.55 -0.74
C THR A 191 -3.91 -12.82 -1.46
N ASN A 192 -2.64 -13.10 -1.13
CA ASN A 192 -1.49 -12.45 -1.79
C ASN A 192 -1.39 -12.74 -3.29
N GLN A 193 -2.03 -13.81 -3.77
CA GLN A 193 -2.06 -14.21 -5.18
C GLN A 193 -3.21 -13.55 -5.96
N VAL A 194 -4.22 -13.04 -5.26
CA VAL A 194 -5.36 -12.32 -5.89
C VAL A 194 -4.92 -10.91 -6.29
N ARG A 195 -5.32 -10.44 -7.48
CA ARG A 195 -5.05 -9.07 -7.94
C ARG A 195 -5.67 -8.05 -6.98
N GLN A 196 -4.92 -7.02 -6.61
CA GLN A 196 -5.35 -6.03 -5.61
C GLN A 196 -6.66 -5.33 -5.98
N GLU A 197 -6.87 -5.02 -7.27
CA GLU A 197 -8.11 -4.44 -7.79
C GLU A 197 -9.34 -5.29 -7.45
N LYS A 198 -9.25 -6.61 -7.60
CA LYS A 198 -10.36 -7.53 -7.31
C LYS A 198 -10.64 -7.63 -5.81
N LYS A 199 -9.60 -7.58 -4.98
CA LYS A 199 -9.77 -7.49 -3.52
C LYS A 199 -10.48 -6.22 -3.12
N ASN A 200 -10.11 -5.09 -3.72
CA ASN A 200 -10.71 -3.80 -3.43
C ASN A 200 -12.19 -3.77 -3.85
N LEU A 201 -12.52 -4.32 -5.03
CA LEU A 201 -13.91 -4.46 -5.48
C LEU A 201 -14.74 -5.33 -4.51
N PHE A 202 -14.22 -6.50 -4.12
CA PHE A 202 -14.90 -7.36 -3.16
C PHE A 202 -15.07 -6.67 -1.80
N LEU A 203 -14.00 -6.05 -1.28
CA LEU A 203 -14.05 -5.33 -0.02
C LEU A 203 -15.04 -4.16 -0.05
N GLN A 204 -15.11 -3.44 -1.17
CA GLN A 204 -16.08 -2.37 -1.34
C GLN A 204 -17.52 -2.92 -1.29
N GLU A 205 -17.81 -4.00 -2.03
CA GLU A 205 -19.14 -4.62 -2.04
C GLU A 205 -19.55 -5.18 -0.67
N VAL A 206 -18.59 -5.72 0.10
CA VAL A 206 -18.80 -6.11 1.50
C VAL A 206 -19.19 -4.91 2.35
N LEU A 207 -18.40 -3.82 2.26
CA LEU A 207 -18.64 -2.61 3.04
C LEU A 207 -19.96 -1.93 2.68
N ASP A 208 -20.36 -2.00 1.42
CA ASP A 208 -21.63 -1.47 0.91
C ASP A 208 -22.82 -2.34 1.39
N SER A 209 -22.63 -3.66 1.49
CA SER A 209 -23.68 -4.60 1.91
C SER A 209 -23.87 -4.65 3.42
N ASP A 210 -22.80 -4.74 4.19
CA ASP A 210 -22.80 -4.63 5.65
C ASP A 210 -21.48 -4.02 6.14
N PRO A 211 -21.48 -2.74 6.58
CA PRO A 211 -20.30 -2.06 7.07
C PRO A 211 -19.59 -2.77 8.23
N ASN A 212 -20.32 -3.58 9.01
CA ASN A 212 -19.77 -4.33 10.14
C ASN A 212 -19.03 -5.60 9.72
N GLU A 213 -19.29 -6.12 8.52
CA GLU A 213 -18.61 -7.30 7.98
C GLU A 213 -17.22 -6.97 7.42
N GLY A 214 -16.94 -5.68 7.20
CA GLY A 214 -15.63 -5.18 6.81
C GLY A 214 -14.51 -5.53 7.80
N ASP A 215 -14.84 -5.76 9.08
CA ASP A 215 -13.87 -6.15 10.10
C ASP A 215 -13.51 -7.64 10.04
N ILE A 216 -14.41 -8.50 9.54
CA ILE A 216 -14.19 -9.95 9.40
C ILE A 216 -13.30 -10.25 8.18
N ILE A 217 -13.34 -9.39 7.16
CA ILE A 217 -12.70 -9.59 5.84
C ILE A 217 -11.36 -8.82 5.74
N ARG A 218 -10.96 -8.09 6.79
CA ARG A 218 -9.64 -7.44 6.84
C ARG A 218 -8.52 -8.48 6.89
N LEU A 219 -7.96 -8.72 5.72
CA LEU A 219 -6.77 -9.50 5.45
C LEU A 219 -5.52 -8.69 5.83
N SER A 220 -5.33 -8.45 7.13
CA SER A 220 -3.99 -8.39 7.73
C SER A 220 -4.10 -8.87 9.19
N PRO A 221 -3.41 -9.96 9.59
CA PRO A 221 -3.38 -10.42 10.98
C PRO A 221 -2.55 -9.53 11.91
N SER A 222 -2.00 -8.40 11.41
CA SER A 222 -1.00 -7.63 12.14
C SER A 222 -1.60 -6.68 13.19
N PHE A 223 -2.78 -6.10 12.95
CA PHE A 223 -3.36 -5.11 13.86
C PHE A 223 -4.66 -5.56 14.54
N THR A 224 -4.87 -5.08 15.78
CA THR A 224 -6.11 -5.29 16.54
C THR A 224 -7.04 -4.12 16.32
N THR A 225 -8.23 -4.35 15.77
CA THR A 225 -9.23 -3.30 15.51
C THR A 225 -9.74 -2.66 16.80
N GLN A 226 -10.12 -1.39 16.71
CA GLN A 226 -10.68 -0.60 17.81
C GLN A 226 -11.83 0.27 17.29
N ALA A 227 -12.73 0.69 18.19
CA ALA A 227 -13.94 1.46 17.85
C ALA A 227 -13.64 2.83 17.20
N GLY A 228 -12.41 3.33 17.30
CA GLY A 228 -11.97 4.58 16.69
C GLY A 228 -10.57 4.97 17.12
N LEU A 229 -10.01 6.02 16.50
CA LEU A 229 -8.62 6.43 16.72
C LEU A 229 -8.36 6.77 18.19
N ILE A 230 -9.30 7.48 18.84
CA ILE A 230 -9.23 7.80 20.26
C ILE A 230 -9.24 6.53 21.13
N ALA A 231 -10.14 5.58 20.83
CA ALA A 231 -10.24 4.32 21.56
C ALA A 231 -8.96 3.46 21.44
N SER A 232 -8.26 3.57 20.30
CA SER A 232 -6.96 2.91 20.11
C SER A 232 -5.80 3.57 20.87
N GLY A 233 -6.01 4.73 21.50
CA GLY A 233 -4.98 5.54 22.15
C GLY A 233 -4.31 6.58 21.24
N GLY A 234 -4.93 6.87 20.08
CA GLY A 234 -4.50 7.93 19.17
C GLY A 234 -4.86 9.33 19.66
N ALA A 235 -4.56 10.34 18.84
CA ALA A 235 -4.82 11.74 19.19
C ALA A 235 -6.33 12.03 19.35
N THR A 236 -6.68 12.78 20.38
CA THR A 236 -8.05 13.30 20.60
C THR A 236 -8.36 14.53 19.77
N GLN A 237 -7.32 15.19 19.26
CA GLN A 237 -7.41 16.37 18.41
C GLN A 237 -6.29 16.32 17.37
N GLU A 238 -6.66 16.56 16.12
CA GLU A 238 -5.72 16.66 15.00
C GLU A 238 -5.42 18.12 14.67
N ILE A 239 -4.29 18.35 14.00
CA ILE A 239 -3.82 19.69 13.68
C ILE A 239 -4.61 20.31 12.52
N GLY A 240 -5.38 21.36 12.83
CA GLY A 240 -6.19 22.12 11.86
C GLY A 240 -5.61 23.49 11.49
N THR A 241 -4.33 23.72 11.76
CA THR A 241 -3.69 25.02 11.58
C THR A 241 -3.39 25.29 10.11
N LYS A 242 -3.28 26.58 9.73
CA LYS A 242 -3.06 26.96 8.33
C LYS A 242 -1.77 26.33 7.82
N GLY A 243 -1.81 25.69 6.65
CA GLY A 243 -0.65 25.03 6.04
C GLY A 243 -0.45 23.57 6.46
N SER A 244 -1.26 23.04 7.38
CA SER A 244 -1.36 21.60 7.61
C SER A 244 -2.05 20.89 6.44
N GLU A 245 -1.92 19.57 6.40
CA GLU A 245 -2.56 18.76 5.37
C GLU A 245 -4.09 18.74 5.56
N PRO A 246 -4.89 19.11 4.54
CA PRO A 246 -6.30 19.45 4.72
C PRO A 246 -7.19 18.28 5.17
N GLY A 247 -6.74 17.04 4.97
CA GLY A 247 -7.47 15.86 5.42
C GLY A 247 -6.99 15.30 6.76
N VAL A 248 -5.88 15.79 7.33
CA VAL A 248 -5.43 15.39 8.68
C VAL A 248 -6.51 15.63 9.75
N PRO A 249 -7.21 16.78 9.79
CA PRO A 249 -8.31 16.99 10.73
C PRO A 249 -9.45 15.97 10.62
N LYS A 250 -9.63 15.36 9.44
CA LYS A 250 -10.69 14.38 9.17
C LYS A 250 -10.31 12.97 9.60
N LEU A 251 -9.05 12.71 9.94
CA LEU A 251 -8.59 11.36 10.29
C LEU A 251 -9.34 10.79 11.51
N ILE A 252 -9.61 11.61 12.53
CA ILE A 252 -10.31 11.14 13.75
C ILE A 252 -11.70 10.55 13.41
N SER A 253 -12.46 11.21 12.53
CA SER A 253 -13.83 10.81 12.21
C SER A 253 -13.95 9.83 11.04
N THR A 254 -12.91 9.71 10.21
CA THR A 254 -12.98 8.94 8.96
C THR A 254 -12.08 7.72 8.94
N CYS A 255 -11.00 7.69 9.71
CA CYS A 255 -10.10 6.54 9.78
C CYS A 255 -10.76 5.34 10.42
N LEU A 256 -10.29 4.16 10.02
CA LEU A 256 -10.37 3.00 10.89
C LEU A 256 -9.18 3.00 11.82
N ALA A 257 -9.31 2.33 12.94
CA ALA A 257 -8.32 2.40 13.99
C ALA A 257 -8.00 1.04 14.56
N GLY A 258 -6.81 0.94 15.11
CA GLY A 258 -6.37 -0.25 15.79
C GLY A 258 -5.03 -0.03 16.49
N THR A 259 -4.50 -1.11 17.02
CA THR A 259 -3.13 -1.15 17.55
C THR A 259 -2.30 -2.12 16.72
N GLU A 260 -1.06 -1.76 16.44
CA GLU A 260 -0.13 -2.56 15.63
C GLU A 260 1.18 -2.78 16.39
N LEU A 261 1.77 -3.95 16.20
CA LEU A 261 3.10 -4.29 16.71
C LEU A 261 4.15 -3.99 15.64
N PHE A 262 4.96 -2.97 15.88
CA PHE A 262 5.97 -2.54 14.91
C PHE A 262 7.38 -2.68 15.48
N ALA A 263 8.26 -3.30 14.72
CA ALA A 263 9.69 -3.40 15.00
C ALA A 263 10.45 -2.72 13.86
N ALA A 264 11.26 -1.71 14.18
CA ALA A 264 12.15 -1.06 13.23
C ALA A 264 13.55 -1.66 13.36
N ASN A 265 14.20 -1.98 12.25
CA ASN A 265 15.61 -2.42 12.23
C ASN A 265 15.94 -3.59 13.20
N GLY A 266 14.99 -4.53 13.38
CA GLY A 266 15.16 -5.67 14.28
C GLY A 266 15.11 -5.35 15.78
N THR A 267 14.62 -4.17 16.18
CA THR A 267 14.33 -3.88 17.60
C THR A 267 13.15 -4.70 18.11
N ASN A 268 12.95 -4.69 19.43
CA ASN A 268 11.75 -5.28 20.02
C ASN A 268 10.50 -4.59 19.48
N ALA A 269 9.51 -5.38 19.06
CA ALA A 269 8.24 -4.83 18.59
C ALA A 269 7.58 -3.99 19.69
N THR A 270 7.05 -2.84 19.30
CA THR A 270 6.32 -1.92 20.18
C THR A 270 4.90 -1.79 19.67
N SER A 271 3.93 -1.97 20.56
CA SER A 271 2.52 -1.77 20.25
C SER A 271 2.21 -0.28 20.28
N PHE A 272 1.60 0.24 19.23
CA PHE A 272 1.10 1.62 19.22
C PHE A 272 -0.18 1.80 18.39
N PRO A 273 -0.98 2.83 18.69
CA PRO A 273 -2.18 3.17 17.93
C PRO A 273 -1.86 3.52 16.47
N ILE A 274 -2.60 2.93 15.54
CA ILE A 274 -2.56 3.24 14.11
C ILE A 274 -3.93 3.72 13.60
N GLY A 275 -3.89 4.67 12.68
CA GLY A 275 -5.04 5.06 11.87
C GLY A 275 -4.88 4.55 10.45
N ILE A 276 -5.97 4.05 9.86
CA ILE A 276 -6.04 3.64 8.44
C ILE A 276 -6.93 4.66 7.73
N PRO A 277 -6.34 5.63 7.01
CA PRO A 277 -7.10 6.64 6.27
C PRO A 277 -8.03 5.98 5.25
N ARG A 278 -9.33 6.32 5.31
CA ARG A 278 -10.33 5.94 4.29
C ARG A 278 -10.62 7.04 3.28
N GLN A 279 -10.02 8.21 3.50
CA GLN A 279 -10.12 9.37 2.63
C GLN A 279 -8.72 9.90 2.36
N GLN A 280 -8.58 10.62 1.25
CA GLN A 280 -7.37 11.36 0.93
C GLN A 280 -7.09 12.36 2.07
N TYR A 281 -5.90 12.27 2.67
CA TYR A 281 -5.53 13.13 3.79
C TYR A 281 -4.60 14.29 3.42
N ASP A 282 -4.02 14.28 2.21
CA ASP A 282 -3.09 15.29 1.68
C ASP A 282 -3.45 15.69 0.22
N GLY A 283 -2.60 16.50 -0.43
CA GLY A 283 -2.77 16.90 -1.84
C GLY A 283 -2.49 15.80 -2.89
N GLY A 284 -2.30 14.54 -2.49
CA GLY A 284 -1.99 13.42 -3.39
C GLY A 284 -0.51 13.29 -3.73
N TYR A 285 0.38 13.86 -2.92
CA TYR A 285 1.85 13.73 -3.05
C TYR A 285 2.44 12.67 -2.11
N THR A 286 1.71 12.20 -1.11
CA THR A 286 2.14 11.09 -0.27
C THR A 286 1.73 9.78 -0.90
N THR A 287 2.70 9.08 -1.50
CA THR A 287 2.48 7.84 -2.26
C THR A 287 2.64 6.57 -1.41
N LEU A 288 2.86 6.71 -0.11
CA LEU A 288 3.10 5.62 0.86
C LEU A 288 2.40 5.93 2.19
N HIS A 289 2.39 4.99 3.13
CA HIS A 289 1.88 5.26 4.48
C HIS A 289 2.76 6.29 5.22
N ALA A 290 2.14 7.14 6.04
CA ALA A 290 2.84 8.13 6.85
C ALA A 290 3.11 7.61 8.27
N LEU A 291 4.29 7.92 8.81
CA LEU A 291 4.63 7.73 10.22
C LEU A 291 4.68 9.09 10.91
N GLY A 292 3.72 9.36 11.78
CA GLY A 292 3.62 10.61 12.52
C GLY A 292 4.65 10.71 13.65
N LEU A 293 5.61 11.62 13.51
CA LEU A 293 6.64 11.92 14.52
C LEU A 293 6.47 13.33 15.10
N GLY A 294 5.23 13.80 15.24
CA GLY A 294 4.89 15.10 15.86
C GLY A 294 5.09 15.13 17.38
N SER A 295 4.80 16.29 17.99
CA SER A 295 4.94 16.51 19.45
C SER A 295 4.13 15.55 20.33
N ASN A 296 3.03 15.02 19.78
CA ASN A 296 2.21 14.00 20.41
C ASN A 296 2.27 12.66 19.65
N SER A 297 3.44 12.29 19.12
CA SER A 297 3.63 11.03 18.41
C SER A 297 3.34 9.82 19.31
N THR A 298 2.33 9.04 18.93
CA THR A 298 1.99 7.78 19.60
C THR A 298 3.14 6.79 19.56
N TYR A 299 3.91 6.78 18.48
CA TYR A 299 5.06 5.90 18.32
C TYR A 299 6.23 6.28 19.23
N LEU A 300 6.64 7.56 19.25
CA LEU A 300 7.71 8.01 20.16
C LEU A 300 7.33 7.79 21.63
N ASN A 301 6.08 8.09 21.99
CA ASN A 301 5.56 7.85 23.34
C ASN A 301 5.64 6.36 23.71
N ALA A 302 5.24 5.47 22.80
CA ALA A 302 5.29 4.03 23.03
C ALA A 302 6.74 3.50 23.17
N LEU A 303 7.68 4.00 22.36
CA LEU A 303 9.10 3.63 22.47
C LEU A 303 9.72 4.08 23.79
N VAL A 304 9.42 5.29 24.27
CA VAL A 304 9.87 5.78 25.58
C VAL A 304 9.26 4.94 26.71
N ALA A 305 7.94 4.67 26.66
CA ALA A 305 7.26 3.85 27.66
C ALA A 305 7.83 2.43 27.72
N ALA A 306 8.20 1.87 26.57
CA ALA A 306 8.87 0.57 26.45
C ALA A 306 10.39 0.63 26.76
N ARG A 307 10.93 1.79 27.13
CA ARG A 307 12.36 2.03 27.41
C ARG A 307 13.30 1.66 26.25
N GLN A 308 12.81 1.76 25.02
CA GLN A 308 13.60 1.50 23.81
C GLN A 308 14.39 2.74 23.35
N ILE A 309 13.90 3.93 23.69
CA ILE A 309 14.59 5.21 23.48
C ILE A 309 14.57 6.02 24.78
N PRO A 310 15.60 6.84 25.04
CA PRO A 310 15.72 7.58 26.30
C PRO A 310 14.85 8.84 26.38
N SER A 311 14.32 9.32 25.26
CA SER A 311 13.57 10.59 25.16
C SER A 311 12.74 10.64 23.87
N ARG A 312 11.79 11.57 23.78
CA ARG A 312 10.98 11.83 22.57
C ARG A 312 11.75 12.69 21.57
N VAL A 313 12.92 12.20 21.17
CA VAL A 313 13.80 12.84 20.19
C VAL A 313 13.78 12.04 18.90
N TRP A 314 13.84 12.72 17.76
CA TRP A 314 14.17 12.08 16.50
C TRP A 314 15.06 12.98 15.66
N SER A 315 15.83 12.39 14.75
CA SER A 315 16.63 13.14 13.79
C SER A 315 16.68 12.47 12.43
N ILE A 316 16.85 13.29 11.40
CA ILE A 316 16.79 12.85 10.01
C ILE A 316 17.92 13.42 9.17
N PHE A 317 18.47 12.53 8.35
CA PHE A 317 19.23 12.83 7.13
C PHE A 317 18.51 12.15 5.98
N TRP A 318 18.18 12.88 4.92
CA TRP A 318 17.37 12.31 3.84
C TRP A 318 18.12 11.29 2.98
N GLY A 319 19.45 11.38 2.95
CA GLY A 319 20.27 10.67 1.97
C GLY A 319 20.58 11.53 0.76
N ARG A 320 21.24 10.93 -0.24
CA ARG A 320 21.56 11.56 -1.52
C ARG A 320 21.26 10.61 -2.65
N MET A 321 20.55 11.09 -3.66
CA MET A 321 20.18 10.34 -4.85
C MET A 321 20.76 11.00 -6.09
N TRP A 322 20.81 10.28 -7.21
CA TRP A 322 21.25 10.85 -8.50
C TRP A 322 22.69 11.36 -8.49
N THR A 323 23.56 10.70 -7.74
CA THR A 323 24.99 11.04 -7.60
C THR A 323 25.86 10.57 -8.77
N GLY A 324 25.25 10.10 -9.85
CA GLY A 324 25.91 9.59 -11.05
C GLY A 324 25.83 8.08 -11.21
N SER A 325 25.65 7.33 -10.11
CA SER A 325 25.38 5.89 -10.14
C SER A 325 24.62 5.42 -8.90
N PRO A 326 23.90 4.29 -8.96
CA PRO A 326 23.31 3.69 -7.76
C PRO A 326 24.32 3.34 -6.66
N SER A 327 25.58 3.08 -7.01
CA SER A 327 26.63 2.72 -6.04
C SER A 327 27.13 3.91 -5.20
N THR A 328 26.98 5.12 -5.75
CA THR A 328 27.37 6.38 -5.13
C THR A 328 26.19 7.07 -4.44
N ASP A 329 24.96 6.62 -4.71
CA ASP A 329 23.78 7.04 -3.97
C ASP A 329 23.90 6.58 -2.51
N MET A 330 23.22 7.30 -1.63
CA MET A 330 23.31 7.15 -0.19
C MET A 330 21.93 7.17 0.40
N ASP A 331 21.56 6.06 1.04
CA ASP A 331 20.33 6.00 1.82
C ASP A 331 20.38 7.00 2.97
N GLY A 332 19.20 7.52 3.32
CA GLY A 332 19.01 8.37 4.48
C GLY A 332 19.04 7.59 5.80
N SER A 333 18.85 8.31 6.89
CA SER A 333 18.73 7.75 8.23
C SER A 333 17.72 8.52 9.05
N LEU A 334 16.84 7.79 9.74
CA LEU A 334 16.01 8.29 10.83
C LEU A 334 16.54 7.68 12.14
N VAL A 335 16.95 8.52 13.07
CA VAL A 335 17.42 8.10 14.40
C VAL A 335 16.36 8.48 15.43
N LEU A 336 15.98 7.54 16.28
CA LEU A 336 15.00 7.75 17.36
C LEU A 336 15.73 7.77 18.70
N GLY A 337 15.40 8.72 19.57
CA GLY A 337 16.05 8.92 20.87
C GLY A 337 17.42 9.60 20.84
N GLY A 338 17.85 10.13 19.68
CA GLY A 338 19.16 10.75 19.53
C GLY A 338 19.48 11.19 18.10
N TYR A 339 20.78 11.29 17.80
CA TYR A 339 21.29 11.69 16.49
C TYR A 339 22.56 10.95 16.07
N ASP A 340 22.89 10.98 14.79
CA ASP A 340 24.13 10.41 14.25
C ASP A 340 25.19 11.51 14.09
N LYS A 341 26.24 11.46 14.92
CA LYS A 341 27.29 12.48 14.93
C LYS A 341 28.18 12.44 13.68
N GLU A 342 28.18 11.32 12.94
CA GLU A 342 28.92 11.20 11.68
C GLU A 342 28.20 11.90 10.52
N LYS A 343 26.94 12.33 10.71
CA LYS A 343 26.11 13.01 9.70
C LYS A 343 26.06 14.52 9.84
N VAL A 344 26.80 15.11 10.76
CA VAL A 344 26.78 16.56 11.02
C VAL A 344 28.14 17.19 10.78
N LEU A 345 28.16 18.43 10.29
CA LEU A 345 29.34 19.27 10.10
C LEU A 345 29.17 20.62 10.80
N GLY A 346 30.28 21.14 11.31
CA GLY A 346 30.37 22.51 11.83
C GLY A 346 29.49 22.79 13.04
N THR A 347 29.18 24.06 13.24
CA THR A 347 28.35 24.55 14.34
C THR A 347 26.87 24.30 14.06
N ASN A 348 26.11 23.91 15.09
CA ASN A 348 24.66 23.85 15.00
C ASN A 348 23.98 25.18 15.25
N ILE A 349 22.71 25.22 14.89
CA ILE A 349 21.75 26.17 15.41
C ILE A 349 20.67 25.39 16.14
N THR A 350 20.36 25.77 17.38
CA THR A 350 19.22 25.24 18.13
C THR A 350 18.21 26.36 18.33
N GLN A 351 16.94 26.09 18.06
CA GLN A 351 15.85 27.05 18.19
C GLN A 351 14.66 26.40 18.91
N PRO A 352 13.84 27.18 19.63
CA PRO A 352 12.62 26.67 20.24
C PRO A 352 11.62 26.22 19.17
N LEU A 353 10.85 25.19 19.49
CA LEU A 353 9.64 24.86 18.75
C LEU A 353 8.59 25.94 19.05
N ASP A 354 8.00 26.50 18.00
CA ASP A 354 7.01 27.56 18.10
C ASP A 354 5.77 27.17 17.29
N TYR A 355 4.69 26.77 17.95
CA TYR A 355 3.44 26.36 17.29
C TYR A 355 2.46 27.53 17.07
N SER A 356 2.89 28.79 17.26
CA SER A 356 2.01 29.93 17.06
C SER A 356 1.60 30.12 15.60
N GLU A 357 0.36 30.53 15.39
CA GLU A 357 -0.25 30.75 14.07
C GLU A 357 0.38 31.88 13.25
N GLU A 358 1.24 32.74 13.85
CA GLU A 358 1.79 33.94 13.19
C GLU A 358 2.47 33.66 11.84
N THR A 359 2.95 32.43 11.65
CA THR A 359 3.61 32.01 10.39
C THR A 359 2.88 30.89 9.66
N GLY A 360 1.85 30.27 10.26
CA GLY A 360 1.26 29.02 9.76
C GLY A 360 2.20 27.81 9.81
N CYS A 361 3.33 27.87 10.50
CA CYS A 361 4.23 26.71 10.60
C CYS A 361 3.73 25.69 11.64
N TRP A 362 2.95 24.74 11.16
CA TRP A 362 2.30 23.73 11.99
C TRP A 362 3.26 22.71 12.61
N THR A 363 4.47 22.54 12.06
CA THR A 363 5.48 21.64 12.63
C THR A 363 6.20 22.22 13.84
N GLY A 364 6.01 23.51 14.12
CA GLY A 364 6.74 24.25 15.16
C GLY A 364 8.17 24.63 14.79
N MET A 365 8.70 24.09 13.68
CA MET A 365 10.10 24.27 13.28
C MET A 365 10.24 25.46 12.32
N LYS A 366 10.32 26.66 12.88
CA LYS A 366 10.37 27.91 12.13
C LYS A 366 11.80 28.35 11.86
N VAL A 367 12.10 28.70 10.62
CA VAL A 367 13.36 29.36 10.26
C VAL A 367 13.10 30.55 9.35
N THR A 368 14.07 31.44 9.25
CA THR A 368 14.03 32.55 8.29
C THR A 368 15.17 32.39 7.31
N VAL A 369 14.85 32.24 6.03
CA VAL A 369 15.83 32.30 4.94
C VAL A 369 16.11 33.77 4.68
N SER A 370 17.32 34.22 4.97
CA SER A 370 17.76 35.60 4.76
C SER A 370 18.35 35.82 3.38
N ASN A 371 18.85 34.75 2.73
CA ASN A 371 19.33 34.81 1.36
C ASN A 371 19.32 33.42 0.70
N LEU A 372 19.19 33.42 -0.63
CA LEU A 372 19.33 32.26 -1.49
C LEU A 372 20.31 32.62 -2.62
N MET A 373 21.45 31.92 -2.64
CA MET A 373 22.52 32.16 -3.60
C MET A 373 22.52 31.08 -4.67
N VAL A 374 22.62 31.48 -5.93
CA VAL A 374 22.97 30.62 -7.06
C VAL A 374 24.49 30.58 -7.17
N ASN A 375 25.10 29.40 -7.15
CA ASN A 375 26.55 29.21 -7.14
C ASN A 375 26.97 28.56 -8.45
N PHE A 376 27.61 29.33 -9.34
CA PHE A 376 28.06 28.87 -10.65
C PHE A 376 29.40 28.13 -10.56
N ARG A 377 29.66 27.23 -11.52
CA ARG A 377 30.93 26.47 -11.61
C ARG A 377 32.16 27.35 -11.81
N ASN A 378 31.99 28.53 -12.38
CA ASN A 378 33.06 29.51 -12.54
C ASN A 378 33.45 30.21 -11.21
N GLY A 379 32.85 29.82 -10.09
CA GLY A 379 33.10 30.38 -8.75
C GLY A 379 32.29 31.64 -8.44
N THR A 380 31.48 32.15 -9.37
CA THR A 380 30.61 33.30 -9.11
C THR A 380 29.38 32.88 -8.31
N GLU A 381 28.97 33.73 -7.36
CA GLU A 381 27.75 33.55 -6.59
C GLU A 381 26.82 34.74 -6.85
N THR A 382 25.53 34.47 -7.07
CA THR A 382 24.51 35.50 -7.31
C THR A 382 23.35 35.33 -6.36
N SER A 383 23.01 36.38 -5.61
CA SER A 383 21.80 36.42 -4.79
C SER A 383 20.57 36.51 -5.68
N ILE A 384 19.59 35.63 -5.47
CA ILE A 384 18.28 35.72 -6.13
C ILE A 384 17.19 36.31 -5.24
N MET A 385 17.54 36.63 -3.99
CA MET A 385 16.68 37.40 -3.09
C MET A 385 17.01 38.90 -3.18
N SER A 386 16.01 39.74 -2.94
CA SER A 386 16.20 41.20 -2.85
C SER A 386 16.96 41.57 -1.57
N SER A 387 17.75 42.63 -1.63
CA SER A 387 18.41 43.17 -0.42
C SER A 387 17.37 43.47 0.66
N ASN A 388 17.65 43.09 1.90
CA ASN A 388 16.75 43.21 3.07
C ASN A 388 15.42 42.43 2.97
N SER A 389 15.29 41.51 2.02
CA SER A 389 14.19 40.54 2.03
C SER A 389 14.53 39.33 2.89
N ALA A 390 13.52 38.75 3.52
CA ALA A 390 13.65 37.53 4.30
C ALA A 390 12.36 36.72 4.17
N VAL A 391 12.50 35.39 4.05
CA VAL A 391 11.36 34.48 3.89
C VAL A 391 11.25 33.62 5.13
N LYS A 392 10.18 33.85 5.92
CA LYS A 392 9.81 32.94 7.00
C LYS A 392 9.39 31.60 6.38
N CYS A 393 10.04 30.52 6.79
CA CYS A 393 9.81 29.18 6.27
C CYS A 393 9.48 28.22 7.42
N CYS A 394 8.60 27.26 7.12
CA CYS A 394 8.38 26.09 7.95
C CYS A 394 9.25 24.94 7.49
N ILE A 395 9.91 24.25 8.41
CA ILE A 395 10.59 22.98 8.09
C ILE A 395 9.54 21.87 8.07
N VAL A 396 9.41 21.20 6.93
CA VAL A 396 8.41 20.15 6.71
C VAL A 396 9.06 18.97 5.97
N PRO A 397 9.78 18.07 6.67
CA PRO A 397 10.61 17.05 6.02
C PRO A 397 9.86 16.10 5.08
N GLN A 398 8.56 15.90 5.25
CA GLN A 398 7.76 15.05 4.36
C GLN A 398 7.42 15.72 3.02
N ARG A 399 7.41 17.07 2.93
CA ARG A 399 7.08 17.81 1.70
C ARG A 399 8.06 17.42 0.60
N GLN A 400 7.51 17.08 -0.56
CA GLN A 400 8.20 16.41 -1.65
C GLN A 400 9.24 17.26 -2.39
N LEU A 401 9.31 18.56 -2.11
CA LEU A 401 10.21 19.50 -2.79
C LEU A 401 11.41 19.90 -1.92
N LEU A 402 12.37 20.62 -2.51
CA LEU A 402 13.44 21.31 -1.78
C LEU A 402 12.88 22.53 -1.07
N TRP A 403 12.16 23.38 -1.82
CA TRP A 403 11.64 24.64 -1.33
C TRP A 403 10.35 25.05 -2.04
N GLU A 404 9.29 25.30 -1.27
CA GLU A 404 8.10 26.01 -1.73
C GLU A 404 8.23 27.46 -1.27
N GLY A 405 8.44 28.40 -2.20
CA GLY A 405 8.91 29.75 -1.89
C GLY A 405 8.20 30.86 -2.66
N PRO A 406 8.53 32.15 -2.40
CA PRO A 406 7.93 33.27 -3.11
C PRO A 406 8.19 33.22 -4.62
N ALA A 407 7.15 33.49 -5.41
CA ALA A 407 7.21 33.42 -6.87
C ALA A 407 8.23 34.39 -7.49
N ASP A 408 8.46 35.55 -6.88
CA ASP A 408 9.42 36.55 -7.35
C ASP A 408 10.88 36.07 -7.21
N VAL A 409 11.20 35.36 -6.13
CA VAL A 409 12.53 34.76 -5.94
C VAL A 409 12.77 33.64 -6.96
N LEU A 410 11.76 32.82 -7.22
CA LEU A 410 11.87 31.75 -8.23
C LEU A 410 11.93 32.30 -9.66
N SER A 411 11.21 33.38 -9.97
CA SER A 411 11.33 34.07 -11.26
C SER A 411 12.75 34.60 -11.48
N ARG A 412 13.39 35.12 -10.41
CA ARG A 412 14.81 35.53 -10.48
C ARG A 412 15.75 34.35 -10.68
N PHE A 413 15.48 33.20 -10.08
CA PHE A 413 16.23 31.97 -10.34
C PHE A 413 16.22 31.62 -11.84
N GLU A 414 15.04 31.65 -12.47
CA GLU A 414 14.88 31.35 -13.90
C GLU A 414 15.66 32.33 -14.78
N VAL A 415 15.57 33.62 -14.48
CA VAL A 415 16.31 34.67 -15.21
C VAL A 415 17.82 34.49 -15.08
N VAL A 416 18.31 34.24 -13.85
CA VAL A 416 19.76 34.10 -13.58
C VAL A 416 20.34 32.82 -14.16
N THR A 417 19.56 31.73 -14.17
CA THR A 417 20.03 30.41 -14.65
C THR A 417 19.70 30.12 -16.10
N GLY A 418 18.81 30.89 -16.72
CA GLY A 418 18.27 30.60 -18.05
C GLY A 418 17.38 29.35 -18.08
N LEU A 419 16.97 28.80 -16.92
CA LEU A 419 16.08 27.64 -16.83
C LEU A 419 14.63 28.09 -16.78
N TRP A 420 13.83 27.64 -17.73
CA TRP A 420 12.44 28.07 -17.88
C TRP A 420 11.53 26.87 -17.68
N GLU A 421 10.47 27.06 -16.89
CA GLU A 421 9.47 26.01 -16.69
C GLU A 421 8.66 25.76 -17.97
N ARG A 422 8.35 24.48 -18.20
CA ARG A 422 7.43 24.05 -19.25
C ARG A 422 6.03 23.77 -18.70
N ASN A 423 5.99 23.07 -17.56
CA ASN A 423 4.81 22.53 -16.91
C ASN A 423 5.16 22.10 -15.48
N MET A 424 4.15 21.68 -14.71
CA MET A 424 4.32 21.04 -13.41
C MET A 424 4.36 19.52 -13.52
N SER A 425 5.04 18.87 -12.57
CA SER A 425 5.10 17.41 -12.45
C SER A 425 3.90 16.87 -11.67
N PHE A 426 3.41 15.71 -12.10
CA PHE A 426 2.40 14.90 -11.39
C PHE A 426 2.96 13.57 -10.88
N GLY A 427 4.27 13.34 -11.02
CA GLY A 427 4.96 12.12 -10.58
C GLY A 427 5.33 12.15 -9.09
N LEU A 428 6.43 11.50 -8.72
CA LEU A 428 6.94 11.42 -7.34
C LEU A 428 7.18 12.82 -6.73
N HIS A 429 7.65 13.77 -7.53
CA HIS A 429 7.87 15.15 -7.12
C HIS A 429 6.72 16.04 -7.58
N ARG A 430 5.49 15.69 -7.20
CA ARG A 430 4.29 16.48 -7.52
C ARG A 430 4.54 17.97 -7.23
N ASP A 431 4.11 18.81 -8.17
CA ASP A 431 4.28 20.27 -8.18
C ASP A 431 5.71 20.79 -8.43
N ALA A 432 6.68 19.90 -8.68
CA ALA A 432 7.99 20.31 -9.19
C ALA A 432 7.87 20.89 -10.61
N ARG A 433 8.76 21.81 -10.96
CA ARG A 433 8.75 22.46 -12.28
C ARG A 433 9.53 21.64 -13.29
N VAL A 434 8.87 21.19 -14.35
CA VAL A 434 9.49 20.46 -15.47
C VAL A 434 10.22 21.45 -16.36
N ILE A 435 11.49 21.17 -16.67
CA ILE A 435 12.34 22.05 -17.46
C ILE A 435 12.13 21.81 -18.95
N ASN A 436 12.04 22.89 -19.74
CA ASN A 436 12.05 22.78 -21.19
C ASN A 436 13.47 22.54 -21.73
N MET A 437 13.83 21.28 -22.00
CA MET A 437 15.17 20.95 -22.54
C MET A 437 15.37 21.33 -24.02
N THR A 438 14.30 21.66 -24.77
CA THR A 438 14.37 21.85 -26.24
C THR A 438 14.74 23.26 -26.69
N GLY A 439 14.71 24.24 -25.78
CA GLY A 439 14.97 25.66 -26.09
C GLY A 439 16.09 26.31 -25.27
N VAL A 440 16.80 25.56 -24.44
CA VAL A 440 17.87 26.11 -23.58
C VAL A 440 19.19 26.05 -24.36
N ALA A 441 19.76 27.22 -24.65
CA ALA A 441 21.11 27.32 -25.20
C ALA A 441 22.11 26.71 -24.20
N GLN A 442 22.97 25.81 -24.66
CA GLN A 442 24.04 25.23 -23.84
C GLN A 442 25.07 26.30 -23.44
N PRO A 443 25.71 26.20 -22.26
CA PRO A 443 25.57 25.11 -21.28
C PRO A 443 24.37 25.27 -20.34
N PHE A 444 23.76 24.14 -20.01
CA PHE A 444 22.72 24.05 -18.98
C PHE A 444 23.27 24.43 -17.59
N PHE A 445 22.46 25.08 -16.75
CA PHE A 445 22.87 25.41 -15.38
C PHE A 445 23.16 24.15 -14.56
N ASP A 446 24.43 23.99 -14.18
CA ASP A 446 24.98 22.82 -13.47
C ASP A 446 25.58 23.19 -12.10
N GLY A 447 25.22 24.40 -11.62
CA GLY A 447 25.64 24.97 -10.35
C GLY A 447 24.76 24.58 -9.17
N ASP A 448 25.22 24.94 -7.98
CA ASP A 448 24.54 24.62 -6.71
C ASP A 448 23.66 25.78 -6.24
N VAL A 449 22.83 25.55 -5.23
CA VAL A 449 22.14 26.63 -4.49
C VAL A 449 22.54 26.63 -3.03
N THR A 450 22.70 27.81 -2.43
CA THR A 450 23.04 27.94 -1.01
C THR A 450 21.94 28.72 -0.30
N PHE A 451 21.26 28.06 0.63
CA PHE A 451 20.34 28.71 1.57
C PHE A 451 21.16 29.30 2.72
N ILE A 452 20.90 30.57 3.03
CA ILE A 452 21.49 31.26 4.17
C ILE A 452 20.34 31.60 5.12
N LEU A 453 20.42 31.08 6.34
CA LEU A 453 19.42 31.35 7.36
C LEU A 453 19.81 32.60 8.16
N SER A 454 18.84 33.31 8.74
CA SER A 454 19.09 34.46 9.62
C SER A 454 19.90 34.11 10.87
N SER A 455 19.97 32.83 11.23
CA SER A 455 20.84 32.31 12.30
C SER A 455 22.32 32.23 11.90
N GLY A 456 22.64 32.44 10.61
CA GLY A 456 23.99 32.31 10.06
C GLY A 456 24.32 30.93 9.48
N LEU A 457 23.46 29.92 9.67
CA LEU A 457 23.65 28.61 9.05
C LEU A 457 23.57 28.71 7.52
N ARG A 458 24.57 28.14 6.84
CA ARG A 458 24.66 28.08 5.38
C ARG A 458 24.55 26.64 4.92
N VAL A 459 23.55 26.35 4.08
CA VAL A 459 23.30 24.99 3.57
C VAL A 459 23.40 25.02 2.04
N ARG A 460 24.49 24.46 1.52
CA ARG A 460 24.73 24.32 0.07
C ARG A 460 24.16 23.01 -0.44
N ILE A 461 23.16 23.10 -1.30
CA ILE A 461 22.48 21.97 -1.96
C ILE A 461 23.14 21.72 -3.31
N PRO A 462 23.74 20.54 -3.54
CA PRO A 462 24.32 20.19 -4.83
C PRO A 462 23.27 20.19 -5.96
N ASN A 463 23.64 20.60 -7.18
CA ASN A 463 22.77 20.65 -8.36
C ASN A 463 21.89 19.40 -8.52
N ASN A 464 22.52 18.24 -8.45
CA ASN A 464 21.86 16.95 -8.65
C ASN A 464 20.87 16.56 -7.53
N GLN A 465 20.75 17.32 -6.44
CA GLN A 465 19.74 17.09 -5.40
C GLN A 465 18.49 17.97 -5.57
N PHE A 466 18.48 18.92 -6.51
CA PHE A 466 17.32 19.78 -6.75
C PHE A 466 16.99 20.02 -8.23
N ILE A 467 17.91 19.73 -9.14
CA ILE A 467 17.63 19.51 -10.56
C ILE A 467 17.79 18.01 -10.82
N VAL A 468 16.66 17.33 -10.98
CA VAL A 468 16.59 15.87 -10.84
C VAL A 468 15.88 15.26 -12.06
N PRO A 469 16.10 13.98 -12.39
CA PRO A 469 15.30 13.34 -13.42
C PRO A 469 13.83 13.22 -12.99
N HIS A 470 12.93 13.23 -13.95
CA HIS A 470 11.51 12.95 -13.69
C HIS A 470 11.33 11.51 -13.21
N VAL A 471 10.54 11.33 -12.14
CA VAL A 471 10.25 10.03 -11.54
C VAL A 471 8.74 9.82 -11.47
N ASP A 472 8.28 8.66 -11.96
CA ASP A 472 6.88 8.24 -11.94
C ASP A 472 6.73 6.83 -11.37
N PHE A 473 5.52 6.29 -11.32
CA PHE A 473 5.19 4.96 -10.79
C PHE A 473 4.49 4.11 -11.85
N LEU A 474 4.84 2.82 -11.91
CA LEU A 474 4.06 1.81 -12.63
C LEU A 474 2.85 1.36 -11.80
N ASP A 475 1.90 0.70 -12.43
CA ASP A 475 0.76 0.04 -11.76
C ASP A 475 1.20 -0.99 -10.70
N THR A 476 2.44 -1.48 -10.79
CA THR A 476 3.06 -2.37 -9.79
C THR A 476 3.56 -1.65 -8.54
N GLY A 477 3.53 -0.31 -8.52
CA GLY A 477 4.15 0.53 -7.50
C GLY A 477 5.65 0.75 -7.68
N ALA A 478 6.28 0.12 -8.69
CA ALA A 478 7.69 0.32 -8.99
C ALA A 478 7.94 1.72 -9.59
N ARG A 479 9.05 2.35 -9.20
CA ARG A 479 9.43 3.67 -9.74
C ARG A 479 9.99 3.53 -11.16
N THR A 480 9.66 4.49 -12.03
CA THR A 480 10.31 4.68 -13.33
C THR A 480 11.05 6.01 -13.35
N VAL A 481 12.17 6.07 -14.05
CA VAL A 481 13.02 7.28 -14.10
C VAL A 481 13.22 7.68 -15.55
N ASN A 482 12.74 8.86 -15.91
CA ASN A 482 12.97 9.47 -17.23
C ASN A 482 14.15 10.44 -17.16
N GLN A 483 15.31 10.00 -17.65
CA GLN A 483 16.53 10.81 -17.64
C GLN A 483 16.50 11.99 -18.63
N SER A 484 15.68 11.91 -19.67
CA SER A 484 15.55 12.93 -20.71
C SER A 484 14.69 14.13 -20.27
N GLN A 485 13.97 14.00 -19.16
CA GLN A 485 13.18 15.07 -18.57
C GLN A 485 13.75 15.43 -17.20
N LYS A 486 13.91 16.72 -16.95
CA LYS A 486 14.43 17.25 -15.68
C LYS A 486 13.38 18.06 -14.94
N GLU A 487 13.47 18.05 -13.63
CA GLU A 487 12.57 18.74 -12.71
C GLU A 487 13.38 19.62 -11.77
N ILE A 488 12.90 20.83 -11.51
CA ILE A 488 13.41 21.72 -10.46
C ILE A 488 12.52 21.54 -9.25
N LEU A 489 13.12 21.11 -8.14
CA LEU A 489 12.42 20.84 -6.88
C LEU A 489 12.14 22.13 -6.07
N MET A 490 11.94 23.25 -6.76
CA MET A 490 11.54 24.51 -6.17
C MET A 490 10.29 25.00 -6.88
N SER A 491 9.26 25.38 -6.13
CA SER A 491 7.93 25.72 -6.67
C SER A 491 7.34 26.94 -5.95
N PRO A 492 6.58 27.81 -6.65
CA PRO A 492 6.01 28.98 -6.00
C PRO A 492 4.90 28.59 -5.02
N VAL A 493 4.84 29.28 -3.88
CA VAL A 493 3.74 29.18 -2.92
C VAL A 493 2.96 30.49 -2.89
N ALA A 494 1.63 30.40 -2.89
CA ALA A 494 0.75 31.57 -2.86
C ALA A 494 0.24 31.87 -1.45
N SER A 495 -0.71 31.08 -0.96
CA SER A 495 -1.43 31.33 0.29
C SER A 495 -0.90 30.55 1.49
N ASN A 496 -0.14 29.47 1.24
CA ASN A 496 0.49 28.64 2.26
C ASN A 496 1.83 29.24 2.74
N PRO A 497 2.28 28.90 3.95
CA PRO A 497 3.63 29.25 4.38
C PRO A 497 4.67 28.67 3.43
N ALA A 498 5.79 29.37 3.25
CA ALA A 498 6.94 28.81 2.54
C ALA A 498 7.48 27.61 3.32
N THR A 499 7.92 26.56 2.62
CA THR A 499 8.38 25.32 3.25
C THR A 499 9.76 24.91 2.78
N LEU A 500 10.61 24.47 3.72
CA LEU A 500 11.83 23.72 3.42
C LEU A 500 11.50 22.23 3.57
N GLY A 501 11.50 21.54 2.43
CA GLY A 501 11.04 20.16 2.34
C GLY A 501 12.17 19.13 2.38
N ARG A 502 11.79 17.91 2.03
CA ARG A 502 12.61 16.71 1.94
C ARG A 502 14.02 16.95 1.39
N TYR A 503 14.13 17.63 0.24
CA TYR A 503 15.39 17.74 -0.48
C TYR A 503 16.37 18.73 0.15
N PHE A 504 15.91 19.60 1.05
CA PHE A 504 16.79 20.41 1.89
C PHE A 504 17.66 19.53 2.79
N PHE A 505 17.08 18.42 3.29
CA PHE A 505 17.73 17.45 4.17
C PHE A 505 18.66 16.46 3.47
N THR A 506 18.92 16.65 2.16
CA THR A 506 20.05 16.01 1.46
C THR A 506 21.40 16.66 1.82
N SER A 507 21.36 17.86 2.40
CA SER A 507 22.52 18.67 2.77
C SER A 507 22.38 19.39 4.12
N ALA A 508 21.22 19.31 4.77
CA ALA A 508 21.03 19.66 6.18
C ALA A 508 20.69 18.42 7.01
N TYR A 509 21.07 18.44 8.29
CA TYR A 509 20.70 17.42 9.27
C TYR A 509 19.77 18.06 10.30
N LEU A 510 18.64 17.43 10.59
CA LEU A 510 17.65 17.93 11.54
C LEU A 510 17.53 16.99 12.73
N MET A 511 17.52 17.55 13.93
CA MET A 511 17.10 16.89 15.16
C MET A 511 15.94 17.66 15.77
N VAL A 512 14.94 16.95 16.27
CA VAL A 512 13.79 17.51 16.98
C VAL A 512 13.72 16.87 18.34
N ASP A 513 13.68 17.71 19.38
CA ASP A 513 13.59 17.31 20.78
C ASP A 513 12.30 17.87 21.38
N TYR A 514 11.29 17.00 21.47
CA TYR A 514 10.00 17.36 22.06
C TYR A 514 10.03 17.44 23.58
N ASP A 515 11.04 16.88 24.24
CA ASP A 515 11.18 17.00 25.69
C ASP A 515 11.83 18.34 26.07
N ALA A 516 12.81 18.80 25.28
CA ALA A 516 13.41 20.13 25.42
C ALA A 516 12.63 21.25 24.70
N GLN A 517 11.57 20.92 23.95
CA GLN A 517 10.82 21.88 23.11
C GLN A 517 11.71 22.65 22.12
N THR A 518 12.67 21.97 21.49
CA THR A 518 13.59 22.59 20.54
C THR A 518 13.78 21.74 19.28
N PHE A 519 14.32 22.36 18.24
CA PHE A 519 14.90 21.66 17.11
C PHE A 519 16.29 22.21 16.83
N THR A 520 17.14 21.37 16.26
CA THR A 520 18.53 21.68 15.94
C THR A 520 18.83 21.35 14.49
N LEU A 521 19.53 22.25 13.81
CA LEU A 521 20.01 22.08 12.45
C LEU A 521 21.53 22.13 12.38
N TRP A 522 22.09 21.29 11.51
CA TRP A 522 23.48 21.33 11.06
C TRP A 522 23.54 21.31 9.54
N GLN A 523 24.71 21.66 9.00
CA GLN A 523 25.08 21.17 7.68
C GLN A 523 25.29 19.65 7.76
N ALA A 524 24.77 18.89 6.80
CA ALA A 524 24.92 17.45 6.77
C ALA A 524 26.31 17.03 6.28
N ASN A 525 26.85 15.96 6.88
CA ASN A 525 27.99 15.20 6.39
C ASN A 525 27.50 13.96 5.63
N PRO A 526 27.52 13.94 4.29
CA PRO A 526 27.09 12.79 3.49
C PRO A 526 28.16 11.69 3.54
N SER A 527 28.24 10.99 4.67
CA SER A 527 29.16 9.90 4.95
C SER A 527 28.40 8.58 5.09
N LYS A 528 29.00 7.45 4.70
CA LYS A 528 28.45 6.12 5.04
C LYS A 528 28.74 5.70 6.48
N LYS A 529 29.65 6.39 7.18
CA LYS A 529 29.91 6.16 8.61
C LYS A 529 28.70 6.52 9.46
N SER A 530 28.58 5.87 10.61
CA SER A 530 27.51 6.13 11.56
C SER A 530 28.05 6.01 12.99
N THR A 531 27.68 6.95 13.85
CA THR A 531 27.86 6.84 15.30
C THR A 531 26.71 7.54 16.02
N LEU A 532 25.80 6.72 16.55
CA LEU A 532 24.61 7.19 17.24
C LEU A 532 24.97 7.74 18.62
N THR A 533 24.43 8.91 18.92
CA THR A 533 24.56 9.60 20.21
C THR A 533 23.16 9.75 20.81
N PRO A 534 22.88 9.11 21.97
CA PRO A 534 21.60 9.26 22.64
C PRO A 534 21.45 10.67 23.20
N VAL A 535 20.21 11.17 23.20
CA VAL A 535 19.84 12.41 23.89
C VAL A 535 18.97 12.00 25.06
N ALA A 536 19.52 11.98 26.27
CA ALA A 536 18.77 11.62 27.46
C ALA A 536 18.05 12.85 28.03
N GLN A 537 16.90 12.63 28.67
CA GLN A 537 16.41 13.60 29.63
C GLN A 537 17.48 13.80 30.71
N LEU A 538 17.85 15.06 30.97
CA LEU A 538 18.35 15.42 32.28
C LEU A 538 17.18 15.23 33.25
N GLN A 539 16.99 14.01 33.75
CA GLN A 539 16.38 13.89 35.06
C GLN A 539 17.34 14.63 35.99
N GLU A 540 16.92 15.80 36.47
CA GLU A 540 17.37 16.22 37.79
C GLU A 540 17.15 14.99 38.68
N LEU A 541 18.25 14.33 39.05
CA LEU A 541 18.29 13.47 40.20
C LEU A 541 17.94 14.38 41.39
N GLN A 542 16.65 14.60 41.60
CA GLN A 542 16.10 14.96 42.89
C GLN A 542 16.28 13.73 43.80
N LEU A 543 17.56 13.44 44.12
CA LEU A 543 17.91 12.85 45.39
C LEU A 543 17.46 13.88 46.42
N GLY A 544 16.38 13.56 47.13
CA GLY A 544 15.64 14.48 47.99
C GLY A 544 16.51 15.24 48.98
N VAL A 545 16.86 16.47 48.63
CA VAL A 545 17.27 17.50 49.58
C VAL A 545 16.30 18.67 49.40
N PRO A 546 15.53 19.04 50.44
CA PRO A 546 14.60 20.16 50.35
C PRO A 546 15.36 21.49 50.21
N PRO A 547 14.82 22.48 49.49
CA PRO A 547 15.45 23.77 49.27
C PRO A 547 15.23 24.68 50.49
N HIS A 548 15.91 24.37 51.60
CA HIS A 548 16.16 25.34 52.66
C HIS A 548 17.53 25.06 53.24
N LEU A 549 18.34 26.12 53.33
CA LEU A 549 19.74 26.18 53.79
C LEU A 549 20.76 25.99 52.67
N LEU A 550 21.13 27.10 52.01
CA LEU A 550 22.51 27.46 51.71
C LEU A 550 22.55 28.94 51.29
N TYR A 551 22.29 29.81 52.27
CA TYR A 551 22.79 31.19 52.29
C TYR A 551 23.24 31.48 53.72
N SER A 552 24.44 31.03 54.07
CA SER A 552 25.25 31.65 55.11
C SER A 552 26.69 31.12 55.08
N GLN A 553 27.65 32.03 54.90
CA GLN A 553 29.07 31.96 55.25
C GLN A 553 29.98 31.03 54.40
N CYS A 554 30.73 31.62 53.45
CA CYS A 554 32.05 32.22 53.64
C CYS A 554 32.32 33.22 52.51
#